data_AF-R9AYR1-F1
#
_entry.id   AF-R9AYR1-F1
#
_cell.length_a   1.000
_cell.length_b   1.000
_cell.length_c   1.000
_cell.angle_alpha   90.00
_cell.angle_beta   90.00
_cell.angle_gamma   90.00
#
_symmetry.space_group_name_H-M   'P 1'
#
loop_
_entity.id
_entity.type
_entity.pdbx_description
1 polymer ?
#
loop_
_entity_poly.entity_id
_entity_poly.type
_entity_poly.pdbx_seq_one_letter_code
_entity_poly.pdbx_strand_id
1 'polypeptide(L)'
;MYVNLKNQLVKFTLLLFMMFSLAACGKVAHEPKVGEYGESLVNSVLLTSSEIDALNKAVIEKPKDTFKRPNIGISFQADHSKNPYRFVIVAKGVTQQQGKVELKWIGGVQSESSNGYHPEVFQSDDKHSYDLNEPLLLVVSSDPFSVNEQNNGMIYSIHAELMEASNIQFKSVEVQVWQGKGSQYNWTSYLKFLVILMVVIFGIYRLVSR
;
A
#
# COMPACT_ATOMS: atom_id res chain seq x y z
N MET A 1 13.26 13.88 -50.54
CA MET A 1 12.18 13.55 -49.59
C MET A 1 12.81 12.86 -48.37
N TYR A 2 13.51 13.61 -47.51
CA TYR A 2 14.37 13.05 -46.44
C TYR A 2 14.03 13.65 -45.06
N VAL A 3 12.76 14.00 -44.87
CA VAL A 3 12.28 14.61 -43.61
C VAL A 3 11.16 13.75 -43.07
N ASN A 4 11.50 12.71 -42.30
CA ASN A 4 10.71 12.31 -41.12
C ASN A 4 11.25 11.11 -40.35
N LEU A 5 12.21 10.32 -40.87
CA LEU A 5 12.61 9.09 -40.17
C LEU A 5 13.22 9.37 -38.79
N LYS A 6 14.11 10.37 -38.70
CA LYS A 6 14.80 10.74 -37.45
C LYS A 6 13.82 11.26 -36.39
N ASN A 7 12.81 12.02 -36.81
CA ASN A 7 11.82 12.63 -35.91
C ASN A 7 10.76 11.61 -35.46
N GLN A 8 10.41 10.64 -36.31
CA GLN A 8 9.57 9.48 -35.97
C GLN A 8 10.31 8.53 -35.01
N LEU A 9 11.61 8.26 -35.26
CA LEU A 9 12.43 7.41 -34.40
C LEU A 9 12.57 7.97 -32.98
N VAL A 10 12.84 9.28 -32.85
CA VAL A 10 12.92 9.98 -31.56
C VAL A 10 11.59 9.95 -30.82
N LYS A 11 10.46 10.17 -31.51
CA LYS A 11 9.12 10.04 -30.91
C LYS A 11 8.85 8.63 -30.42
N PHE A 12 9.22 7.61 -31.20
CA PHE A 12 9.06 6.21 -30.83
C PHE A 12 9.92 5.83 -29.63
N THR A 13 11.18 6.28 -29.58
CA THR A 13 12.06 6.01 -28.43
C THR A 13 11.55 6.70 -27.17
N LEU A 14 11.05 7.94 -27.28
CA LEU A 14 10.48 8.67 -26.14
C LEU A 14 9.21 7.99 -25.60
N LEU A 15 8.34 7.50 -26.49
CA LEU A 15 7.13 6.73 -26.14
C LEU A 15 7.48 5.39 -25.48
N LEU A 16 8.51 4.70 -25.98
CA LEU A 16 9.01 3.46 -25.41
C LEU A 16 9.57 3.71 -24.00
N PHE A 17 10.37 4.76 -23.82
CA PHE A 17 10.94 5.14 -22.53
C PHE A 17 9.85 5.51 -21.52
N MET A 18 8.80 6.21 -21.98
CA MET A 18 7.63 6.55 -21.15
C MET A 18 6.86 5.29 -20.74
N MET A 19 6.66 4.32 -21.64
CA MET A 19 6.06 3.03 -21.30
C MET A 19 6.92 2.20 -20.33
N PHE A 20 8.23 2.16 -20.50
CA PHE A 20 9.13 1.46 -19.58
C PHE A 20 9.19 2.12 -18.20
N SER A 21 9.12 3.46 -18.13
CA SER A 21 9.08 4.18 -16.85
C SER A 21 7.79 3.95 -16.04
N LEU A 22 6.70 3.54 -16.70
CA LEU A 22 5.43 3.20 -16.06
C LEU A 22 5.44 1.77 -15.47
N ALA A 23 6.39 0.92 -15.89
CA ALA A 23 6.50 -0.49 -15.53
C ALA A 23 7.57 -0.78 -14.46
N ALA A 24 8.10 0.24 -13.78
CA ALA A 24 8.93 0.04 -12.60
C ALA A 24 8.06 -0.45 -11.44
N CYS A 25 7.77 -1.75 -11.45
CA CYS A 25 7.24 -2.49 -10.31
C CYS A 25 8.45 -2.83 -9.42
N GLY A 26 8.50 -2.28 -8.22
CA GLY A 26 9.60 -2.49 -7.28
C GLY A 26 9.26 -3.55 -6.24
N LYS A 27 10.18 -4.48 -5.99
CA LYS A 27 10.13 -5.40 -4.84
C LYS A 27 10.40 -4.55 -3.61
N VAL A 28 9.69 -4.78 -2.51
CA VAL A 28 10.01 -4.08 -1.26
C VAL A 28 11.37 -4.59 -0.78
N ALA A 29 12.37 -3.71 -0.79
CA ALA A 29 13.76 -4.08 -0.57
C ALA A 29 14.18 -4.07 0.90
N HIS A 30 13.41 -3.40 1.77
CA HIS A 30 13.75 -3.26 3.19
C HIS A 30 12.51 -2.94 4.03
N GLU A 31 12.65 -3.11 5.34
CA GLU A 31 11.62 -2.73 6.31
C GLU A 31 11.42 -1.21 6.33
N PRO A 32 10.22 -0.73 6.71
CA PRO A 32 9.93 0.69 6.83
C PRO A 32 11.01 1.44 7.62
N LYS A 33 11.53 2.52 7.04
CA LYS A 33 12.50 3.40 7.71
C LYS A 33 11.86 4.72 8.14
N VAL A 34 12.49 5.35 9.11
CA VAL A 34 12.17 6.71 9.53
C VAL A 34 12.20 7.64 8.31
N GLY A 35 11.13 8.42 8.14
CA GLY A 35 10.94 9.33 7.02
C GLY A 35 10.26 8.70 5.79
N GLU A 36 9.97 7.40 5.76
CA GLU A 36 9.27 6.77 4.62
C GLU A 36 7.75 6.89 4.78
N TYR A 37 7.20 6.31 5.84
CA TYR A 37 5.75 6.30 6.10
C TYR A 37 5.33 7.37 7.11
N GLY A 38 6.30 7.99 7.77
CA GLY A 38 6.16 9.14 8.66
C GLY A 38 7.51 9.57 9.19
N GLU A 39 7.56 10.72 9.84
CA GLU A 39 8.76 11.24 10.50
C GLU A 39 9.17 10.43 11.74
N SER A 40 8.22 9.75 12.39
CA SER A 40 8.51 8.89 13.54
C SER A 40 7.49 7.76 13.69
N LEU A 41 7.95 6.61 14.18
CA LEU A 41 7.11 5.50 14.62
C LEU A 41 6.49 5.85 15.99
N VAL A 42 5.17 5.74 16.10
CA VAL A 42 4.41 6.04 17.32
C VAL A 42 4.17 4.78 18.13
N ASN A 43 3.76 3.71 17.45
CA ASN A 43 3.51 2.41 18.08
C ASN A 43 3.75 1.28 17.08
N SER A 44 4.13 0.12 17.58
CA SER A 44 4.24 -1.11 16.81
C SER A 44 3.83 -2.32 17.65
N VAL A 45 3.07 -3.24 17.07
CA VAL A 45 2.71 -4.52 17.68
C VAL A 45 3.11 -5.64 16.75
N LEU A 46 3.92 -6.57 17.27
CA LEU A 46 4.25 -7.81 16.60
C LEU A 46 3.19 -8.86 16.95
N LEU A 47 2.63 -9.52 15.94
CA LEU A 47 1.67 -10.60 16.16
C LEU A 47 2.32 -11.77 16.89
N THR A 48 1.55 -12.37 17.80
CA THR A 48 1.91 -13.59 18.53
C THR A 48 1.95 -14.80 17.60
N SER A 49 2.64 -15.86 18.01
CA SER A 49 2.69 -17.11 17.25
C SER A 49 1.30 -17.70 16.98
N SER A 50 0.37 -17.59 17.94
CA SER A 50 -1.02 -18.03 17.75
C SER A 50 -1.76 -17.24 16.68
N GLU A 51 -1.53 -15.94 16.59
CA GLU A 51 -2.12 -15.09 15.54
C GLU A 51 -1.51 -15.39 14.18
N ILE A 52 -0.20 -15.61 14.10
CA ILE A 52 0.48 -16.04 12.87
C ILE A 52 -0.05 -17.41 12.40
N ASP A 53 -0.24 -18.35 13.31
CA ASP A 53 -0.82 -19.66 12.99
C ASP A 53 -2.28 -19.52 12.50
N ALA A 54 -3.06 -18.62 13.10
CA ALA A 54 -4.41 -18.32 12.66
C ALA A 54 -4.43 -17.73 11.25
N LEU A 55 -3.50 -16.80 10.94
CA LEU A 55 -3.36 -16.22 9.58
C LEU A 55 -3.00 -17.29 8.55
N ASN A 56 -2.06 -18.19 8.87
CA ASN A 56 -1.62 -19.24 7.96
C ASN A 56 -2.68 -20.32 7.72
N LYS A 57 -3.62 -20.51 8.65
CA LYS A 57 -4.73 -21.48 8.53
C LYS A 57 -6.04 -20.85 8.05
N ALA A 58 -6.07 -19.54 7.87
CA ALA A 58 -7.27 -18.81 7.54
C ALA A 58 -7.85 -19.26 6.19
N VAL A 59 -9.07 -19.77 6.20
CA VAL A 59 -9.83 -19.99 4.97
C VAL A 59 -10.48 -18.66 4.60
N ILE A 60 -9.91 -17.99 3.60
CA ILE A 60 -10.37 -16.69 3.14
C ILE A 60 -11.57 -16.91 2.22
N GLU A 61 -12.78 -16.94 2.80
CA GLU A 61 -14.01 -17.06 2.03
C GLU A 61 -14.38 -15.73 1.33
N LYS A 62 -14.82 -15.85 0.06
CA LYS A 62 -15.43 -14.76 -0.72
C LYS A 62 -16.64 -14.19 0.05
N PRO A 63 -16.96 -12.88 -0.08
CA PRO A 63 -17.62 -12.12 0.97
C PRO A 63 -19.04 -12.64 1.27
N LYS A 64 -19.17 -13.32 2.41
CA LYS A 64 -20.39 -13.44 3.21
C LYS A 64 -19.98 -13.24 4.66
N ASP A 65 -20.35 -12.09 5.22
CA ASP A 65 -20.11 -11.64 6.60
C ASP A 65 -18.65 -11.37 7.05
N THR A 66 -18.39 -10.08 7.27
CA THR A 66 -17.14 -9.41 7.71
C THR A 66 -16.76 -9.64 9.18
N PHE A 67 -17.12 -10.77 9.81
CA PHE A 67 -16.85 -10.95 11.26
C PHE A 67 -16.18 -12.29 11.64
N LYS A 68 -15.77 -13.10 10.66
CA LYS A 68 -15.08 -14.39 10.92
C LYS A 68 -13.62 -14.43 10.48
N ARG A 69 -13.09 -13.32 9.95
CA ARG A 69 -11.73 -13.25 9.42
C ARG A 69 -10.73 -12.95 10.53
N PRO A 70 -9.49 -13.46 10.45
CA PRO A 70 -8.43 -12.99 11.32
C PRO A 70 -8.30 -11.48 11.20
N ASN A 71 -8.30 -10.81 12.35
CA ASN A 71 -8.09 -9.38 12.44
C ASN A 71 -6.79 -9.06 13.17
N ILE A 72 -6.26 -7.89 12.89
CA ILE A 72 -5.12 -7.29 13.56
C ILE A 72 -5.53 -5.92 14.06
N GLY A 73 -5.06 -5.57 15.26
CA GLY A 73 -5.45 -4.34 15.93
C GLY A 73 -4.28 -3.67 16.61
N ILE A 74 -4.19 -2.34 16.51
CA ILE A 74 -3.25 -1.54 17.30
C ILE A 74 -3.90 -0.23 17.70
N SER A 75 -3.70 0.19 18.94
CA SER A 75 -4.19 1.47 19.43
C SER A 75 -3.03 2.43 19.66
N PHE A 76 -3.27 3.73 19.47
CA PHE A 76 -2.30 4.79 19.72
C PHE A 76 -3.02 6.05 20.21
N GLN A 77 -2.32 6.85 21.01
CA GLN A 77 -2.80 8.17 21.41
C GLN A 77 -2.39 9.17 20.33
N ALA A 78 -3.35 9.89 19.75
CA ALA A 78 -3.08 10.81 18.65
C ALA A 78 -2.84 12.25 19.14
N ASP A 79 -1.97 12.96 18.44
CA ASP A 79 -1.64 14.37 18.62
C ASP A 79 -1.88 15.11 17.28
N HIS A 80 -2.84 16.03 17.26
CA HIS A 80 -3.19 16.82 16.08
C HIS A 80 -1.98 17.56 15.48
N SER A 81 -1.04 18.01 16.31
CA SER A 81 0.17 18.70 15.86
C SER A 81 1.15 17.81 15.10
N LYS A 82 0.95 16.48 15.16
CA LYS A 82 1.80 15.45 14.52
C LYS A 82 1.18 14.83 13.28
N ASN A 83 0.05 15.37 12.82
CA ASN A 83 -0.56 14.98 11.54
C ASN A 83 0.45 15.09 10.37
N PRO A 84 0.35 14.24 9.33
CA PRO A 84 -0.61 13.14 9.20
C PRO A 84 -0.13 11.84 9.88
N TYR A 85 -1.05 10.88 10.01
CA TYR A 85 -0.77 9.53 10.48
C TYR A 85 -0.88 8.52 9.33
N ARG A 86 -0.18 7.39 9.48
CA ARG A 86 -0.28 6.23 8.60
C ARG A 86 -0.23 4.92 9.36
N PHE A 87 -1.02 3.98 8.89
CA PHE A 87 -0.97 2.60 9.29
C PHE A 87 -0.12 1.80 8.31
N VAL A 88 0.76 0.94 8.82
CA VAL A 88 1.64 0.10 8.00
C VAL A 88 1.67 -1.32 8.54
N ILE A 89 1.43 -2.29 7.69
CA ILE A 89 1.57 -3.73 7.97
C ILE A 89 2.84 -4.20 7.30
N VAL A 90 3.75 -4.76 8.09
CA VAL A 90 5.01 -5.37 7.64
C VAL A 90 4.88 -6.88 7.79
N ALA A 91 4.68 -7.57 6.67
CA ALA A 91 4.56 -9.02 6.64
C ALA A 91 5.85 -9.67 6.12
N LYS A 92 6.44 -10.57 6.90
CA LYS A 92 7.59 -11.39 6.53
C LYS A 92 7.16 -12.84 6.42
N GLY A 93 7.70 -13.54 5.43
CA GLY A 93 7.31 -14.91 5.16
C GLY A 93 8.22 -15.61 4.18
N VAL A 94 7.73 -16.75 3.69
CA VAL A 94 8.32 -17.47 2.56
C VAL A 94 7.23 -17.83 1.57
N THR A 95 7.58 -17.92 0.29
CA THR A 95 6.66 -18.46 -0.72
C THR A 95 6.39 -19.94 -0.51
N GLN A 96 5.20 -20.39 -0.87
CA GLN A 96 4.81 -21.80 -0.80
C GLN A 96 4.98 -22.52 -2.15
N GLN A 97 5.02 -21.76 -3.25
CA GLN A 97 5.21 -22.21 -4.62
C GLN A 97 5.86 -21.12 -5.47
N GLN A 98 6.37 -21.48 -6.64
CA GLN A 98 6.87 -20.50 -7.59
C GLN A 98 5.70 -19.66 -8.14
N GLY A 99 5.83 -18.34 -8.13
CA GLY A 99 4.81 -17.44 -8.66
C GLY A 99 4.69 -16.11 -7.92
N LYS A 100 3.60 -15.39 -8.20
CA LYS A 100 3.29 -14.12 -7.52
C LYS A 100 2.76 -14.38 -6.12
N VAL A 101 2.87 -13.35 -5.28
CA VAL A 101 2.31 -13.32 -3.94
C VAL A 101 1.25 -12.24 -3.91
N GLU A 102 0.07 -12.54 -3.36
CA GLU A 102 -0.96 -11.53 -3.11
C GLU A 102 -1.19 -11.38 -1.62
N LEU A 103 -1.23 -10.13 -1.16
CA LEU A 103 -1.55 -9.77 0.21
C LEU A 103 -2.49 -8.55 0.19
N LYS A 104 -3.72 -8.74 0.68
CA LYS A 104 -4.73 -7.70 0.79
C LYS A 104 -5.37 -7.74 2.17
N TRP A 105 -5.57 -6.56 2.73
CA TRP A 105 -6.23 -6.32 4.00
C TRP A 105 -7.39 -5.36 3.78
N ILE A 106 -8.42 -5.44 4.61
CA ILE A 106 -9.46 -4.43 4.72
C ILE A 106 -9.47 -3.90 6.13
N GLY A 107 -9.40 -2.59 6.30
CA GLY A 107 -9.30 -2.04 7.63
C GLY A 107 -9.56 -0.56 7.66
N GLY A 108 -9.60 -0.01 8.86
CA GLY A 108 -9.84 1.40 9.07
C GLY A 108 -9.41 1.83 10.44
N VAL A 109 -9.49 3.14 10.64
CA VAL A 109 -9.16 3.77 11.91
C VAL A 109 -10.46 4.18 12.60
N GLN A 110 -10.59 3.85 13.87
CA GLN A 110 -11.71 4.24 14.70
C GLN A 110 -11.21 5.06 15.89
N SER A 111 -11.86 6.19 16.15
CA SER A 111 -11.63 6.95 17.38
C SER A 111 -12.54 6.41 18.48
N GLU A 112 -12.09 6.42 19.73
CA GLU A 112 -12.98 6.16 20.88
C GLU A 112 -14.16 7.14 20.97
N SER A 113 -14.03 8.34 20.38
CA SER A 113 -15.06 9.40 20.43
C SER A 113 -16.05 9.38 19.25
N SER A 114 -15.81 8.58 18.20
CA SER A 114 -16.61 8.63 16.98
C SER A 114 -16.72 7.28 16.28
N ASN A 115 -17.93 6.93 15.88
CA ASN A 115 -18.25 5.73 15.10
C ASN A 115 -17.87 5.85 13.59
N GLY A 116 -16.98 6.76 13.23
CA GLY A 116 -16.56 7.04 11.85
C GLY A 116 -15.62 6.00 11.23
N TYR A 117 -15.81 4.70 11.50
CA TYR A 117 -15.00 3.64 10.88
C TYR A 117 -15.32 3.53 9.39
N HIS A 118 -14.34 3.88 8.55
CA HIS A 118 -14.42 3.73 7.10
C HIS A 118 -13.39 2.69 6.67
N PRO A 119 -13.83 1.44 6.40
CA PRO A 119 -12.91 0.40 5.96
C PRO A 119 -12.44 0.66 4.53
N GLU A 120 -11.13 0.66 4.34
CA GLU A 120 -10.44 0.75 3.06
C GLU A 120 -9.70 -0.56 2.79
N VAL A 121 -9.54 -0.89 1.51
CA VAL A 121 -8.76 -2.07 1.10
C VAL A 121 -7.32 -1.62 0.89
N PHE A 122 -6.40 -2.25 1.62
CA PHE A 122 -4.97 -2.03 1.52
C PHE A 122 -4.32 -3.24 0.87
N GLN A 123 -3.51 -3.02 -0.17
CA GLN A 123 -2.86 -4.08 -0.93
C GLN A 123 -1.35 -3.83 -1.02
N SER A 124 -0.56 -4.91 -1.04
CA SER A 124 0.84 -4.81 -1.44
C SER A 124 0.95 -4.55 -2.95
N ASP A 125 1.69 -3.51 -3.32
CA ASP A 125 1.97 -3.17 -4.73
C ASP A 125 3.02 -4.09 -5.38
N ASP A 126 3.48 -5.11 -4.67
CA ASP A 126 4.45 -6.07 -5.17
C ASP A 126 3.82 -6.98 -6.25
N LYS A 127 4.38 -6.95 -7.46
CA LYS A 127 3.96 -7.81 -8.58
C LYS A 127 5.05 -8.77 -9.04
N HIS A 128 6.11 -8.93 -8.24
CA HIS A 128 7.22 -9.83 -8.57
C HIS A 128 6.74 -11.27 -8.56
N SER A 129 7.34 -12.07 -9.44
CA SER A 129 7.28 -13.52 -9.33
C SER A 129 8.46 -13.96 -8.48
N TYR A 130 8.18 -14.83 -7.53
CA TYR A 130 9.13 -15.35 -6.57
C TYR A 130 9.38 -16.84 -6.83
N ASP A 131 10.57 -17.31 -6.47
CA ASP A 131 10.87 -18.75 -6.50
C ASP A 131 10.26 -19.46 -5.28
N LEU A 132 10.21 -20.79 -5.31
CA LEU A 132 9.73 -21.61 -4.20
C LEU A 132 10.62 -21.43 -2.96
N ASN A 133 10.01 -21.26 -1.78
CA ASN A 133 10.66 -21.01 -0.49
C ASN A 133 11.53 -19.74 -0.45
N GLU A 134 11.32 -18.80 -1.37
CA GLU A 134 12.02 -17.52 -1.34
C GLU A 134 11.54 -16.66 -0.16
N PRO A 135 12.45 -16.04 0.61
CA PRO A 135 12.08 -15.08 1.65
C PRO A 135 11.36 -13.85 1.10
N LEU A 136 10.30 -13.46 1.79
CA LEU A 136 9.42 -12.36 1.42
C LEU A 136 9.42 -11.27 2.49
N LEU A 137 9.39 -10.02 2.03
CA LEU A 137 9.04 -8.85 2.81
C LEU A 137 7.99 -8.07 2.03
N LEU A 138 6.78 -7.99 2.57
CA LEU A 138 5.69 -7.23 2.00
C LEU A 138 5.32 -6.12 2.96
N VAL A 139 5.20 -4.91 2.43
CA VAL A 139 4.73 -3.74 3.19
C VAL A 139 3.43 -3.27 2.56
N VAL A 140 2.41 -3.13 3.39
CA VAL A 140 1.07 -2.63 3.03
C VAL A 140 0.81 -1.40 3.88
N SER A 141 0.46 -0.28 3.28
CA SER A 141 0.20 0.96 4.02
C SER A 141 -1.16 1.53 3.69
N SER A 142 -1.79 2.19 4.66
CA SER A 142 -2.95 3.04 4.41
C SER A 142 -2.56 4.32 3.69
N ASP A 143 -3.57 4.98 3.13
CA ASP A 143 -3.46 6.40 2.81
C ASP A 143 -3.23 7.23 4.09
N PRO A 144 -2.57 8.40 3.98
CA PRO A 144 -2.40 9.29 5.12
C PRO A 144 -3.75 9.83 5.59
N PHE A 145 -4.00 9.73 6.88
CA PHE A 145 -5.18 10.30 7.53
C PHE A 145 -4.77 11.35 8.56
N SER A 146 -5.69 12.24 8.90
CA SER A 146 -5.46 13.28 9.91
C SER A 146 -6.47 13.14 11.03
N VAL A 147 -6.02 13.31 12.26
CA VAL A 147 -6.91 13.46 13.41
C VAL A 147 -7.38 14.90 13.49
N ASN A 148 -8.55 15.13 14.06
CA ASN A 148 -9.11 16.48 14.26
C ASN A 148 -8.57 17.06 15.57
N GLU A 149 -8.38 18.38 15.64
CA GLU A 149 -7.95 19.10 16.85
C GLU A 149 -8.90 18.84 18.04
N GLN A 150 -10.20 18.72 17.76
CA GLN A 150 -11.22 18.40 18.77
C GLN A 150 -11.02 17.04 19.45
N ASN A 151 -10.33 16.12 18.77
CA ASN A 151 -10.04 14.77 19.25
C ASN A 151 -8.56 14.62 19.64
N ASN A 152 -7.86 15.73 19.88
CA ASN A 152 -6.46 15.71 20.30
C ASN A 152 -6.29 14.98 21.63
N GLY A 153 -5.30 14.10 21.72
CA GLY A 153 -5.02 13.30 22.91
C GLY A 153 -5.94 12.09 23.10
N MET A 154 -6.90 11.85 22.20
CA MET A 154 -7.76 10.66 22.24
C MET A 154 -7.03 9.42 21.75
N ILE A 155 -7.50 8.25 22.17
CA ILE A 155 -7.03 6.98 21.65
C ILE A 155 -7.76 6.67 20.34
N TYR A 156 -6.98 6.23 19.38
CA TYR A 156 -7.42 5.71 18.10
C TYR A 156 -7.02 4.25 18.01
N SER A 157 -7.94 3.42 17.54
CA SER A 157 -7.73 1.99 17.31
C SER A 157 -7.80 1.73 15.82
N ILE A 158 -6.79 1.04 15.32
CA ILE A 158 -6.70 0.62 13.93
C ILE A 158 -7.06 -0.85 13.89
N HIS A 159 -7.95 -1.22 12.98
CA HIS A 159 -8.38 -2.60 12.77
C HIS A 159 -8.19 -2.95 11.31
N ALA A 160 -7.60 -4.10 11.03
CA ALA A 160 -7.52 -4.65 9.68
C ALA A 160 -7.78 -6.15 9.67
N GLU A 161 -8.50 -6.62 8.67
CA GLU A 161 -8.85 -8.01 8.43
C GLU A 161 -8.17 -8.53 7.18
N LEU A 162 -7.66 -9.76 7.24
CA LEU A 162 -7.04 -10.38 6.08
C LEU A 162 -8.09 -10.69 5.01
N MET A 163 -8.02 -10.01 3.88
CA MET A 163 -8.92 -10.21 2.73
C MET A 163 -8.39 -11.20 1.72
N GLU A 164 -7.08 -11.27 1.53
CA GLU A 164 -6.44 -12.15 0.58
C GLU A 164 -4.99 -12.40 0.99
N ALA A 165 -4.60 -13.67 1.02
CA ALA A 165 -3.22 -14.11 1.15
C ALA A 165 -3.05 -15.32 0.22
N SER A 166 -2.19 -15.19 -0.77
CA SER A 166 -1.88 -16.29 -1.68
C SER A 166 -0.38 -16.45 -1.84
N ASN A 167 0.06 -17.71 -1.92
CA ASN A 167 1.47 -18.09 -2.08
C ASN A 167 2.41 -17.51 -1.00
N ILE A 168 1.92 -17.37 0.24
CA ILE A 168 2.72 -16.88 1.37
C ILE A 168 2.46 -17.74 2.60
N GLN A 169 3.55 -18.15 3.25
CA GLN A 169 3.56 -18.64 4.62
C GLN A 169 4.10 -17.52 5.52
N PHE A 170 3.25 -16.93 6.35
CA PHE A 170 3.64 -15.89 7.30
C PHE A 170 4.60 -16.46 8.35
N LYS A 171 5.67 -15.71 8.60
CA LYS A 171 6.62 -15.93 9.71
C LYS A 171 6.48 -14.86 10.78
N SER A 172 6.23 -13.62 10.36
CA SER A 172 5.93 -12.52 11.26
C SER A 172 5.05 -11.50 10.56
N VAL A 173 4.18 -10.85 11.32
CA VAL A 173 3.41 -9.70 10.87
C VAL A 173 3.53 -8.67 11.96
N GLU A 174 4.01 -7.48 11.60
CA GLU A 174 4.12 -6.34 12.50
C GLU A 174 3.20 -5.23 12.01
N VAL A 175 2.49 -4.64 12.95
CA VAL A 175 1.53 -3.59 12.71
C VAL A 175 2.09 -2.31 13.30
N GLN A 176 2.26 -1.29 12.47
CA GLN A 176 2.95 -0.05 12.81
C GLN A 176 2.05 1.17 12.59
N VAL A 177 2.23 2.18 13.46
CA VAL A 177 1.62 3.50 13.31
C VAL A 177 2.72 4.54 13.20
N TRP A 178 2.72 5.26 12.09
CA TRP A 178 3.67 6.32 11.79
C TRP A 178 2.97 7.68 11.85
N GLN A 179 3.69 8.71 12.30
CA GLN A 179 3.23 10.10 12.33
C GLN A 179 4.17 11.04 11.57
N GLY A 180 3.67 12.18 11.12
CA GLY A 180 4.41 13.19 10.36
C GLY A 180 4.50 12.87 8.87
N LYS A 181 5.13 13.76 8.10
CA LYS A 181 5.18 13.64 6.64
C LYS A 181 6.23 12.61 6.21
N GLY A 182 5.76 11.47 5.70
CA GLY A 182 6.61 10.48 5.04
C GLY A 182 6.91 10.82 3.57
N SER A 183 8.04 10.32 3.06
CA SER A 183 8.48 10.43 1.66
C SER A 183 7.71 9.50 0.72
N GLN A 184 7.10 8.42 1.25
CA GLN A 184 6.15 7.57 0.54
C GLN A 184 4.79 8.28 0.38
N TYR A 185 4.81 9.51 -0.14
CA TYR A 185 3.67 9.99 -0.89
C TYR A 185 3.62 9.16 -2.18
N ASN A 186 2.47 8.57 -2.50
CA ASN A 186 2.27 7.78 -3.72
C ASN A 186 2.25 8.69 -4.98
N TRP A 187 3.27 9.56 -5.11
CA TRP A 187 3.46 10.51 -6.20
C TRP A 187 3.49 9.79 -7.54
N THR A 188 3.97 8.54 -7.59
CA THR A 188 3.96 7.72 -8.80
C THR A 188 2.53 7.46 -9.29
N SER A 189 1.55 7.30 -8.42
CA SER A 189 0.13 7.19 -8.81
C SER A 189 -0.45 8.52 -9.31
N TYR A 190 -0.09 9.65 -8.67
CA TYR A 190 -0.45 10.98 -9.18
C TYR A 190 0.21 11.31 -10.52
N LEU A 191 1.48 10.92 -10.70
CA LEU A 191 2.23 11.13 -11.93
C LEU A 191 1.66 10.26 -13.06
N LYS A 192 1.25 9.01 -12.77
CA LYS A 192 0.51 8.16 -13.72
C LYS A 192 -0.80 8.82 -14.15
N PHE A 193 -1.59 9.31 -13.19
CA PHE A 193 -2.84 10.02 -13.48
C PHE A 193 -2.60 11.28 -14.32
N LEU A 194 -1.59 12.09 -13.96
CA LEU A 194 -1.24 13.31 -14.67
C LEU A 194 -0.76 13.04 -16.09
N VAL A 195 0.03 11.98 -16.30
CA VAL A 195 0.47 11.54 -17.64
C VAL A 195 -0.72 11.10 -18.49
N ILE A 196 -1.63 10.28 -17.95
CA ILE A 196 -2.86 9.87 -18.65
C ILE A 196 -3.69 11.11 -19.02
N LEU A 197 -3.90 12.02 -18.07
CA LEU A 197 -4.63 13.27 -18.28
C LEU A 197 -3.99 14.09 -19.41
N MET A 198 -2.66 14.26 -19.40
CA MET A 198 -1.96 14.98 -20.46
C MET A 198 -2.11 14.31 -21.82
N VAL A 199 -2.01 12.97 -21.91
CA VAL A 199 -2.19 12.23 -23.17
C VAL A 199 -3.59 12.45 -23.74
N VAL A 200 -4.63 12.42 -22.88
CA VAL A 200 -6.01 12.66 -23.30
C VAL A 200 -6.19 14.11 -23.77
N ILE A 201 -5.72 15.10 -23.01
CA ILE A 201 -5.84 16.52 -23.37
C ILE A 201 -5.12 16.82 -24.69
N PHE A 202 -3.88 16.34 -24.86
CA PHE A 202 -3.12 16.53 -26.10
C PHE A 202 -3.75 15.78 -27.29
N GLY A 203 -4.32 14.60 -27.07
CA GLY A 203 -5.03 13.84 -28.09
C GLY A 203 -6.27 14.57 -28.60
N ILE A 204 -7.11 15.08 -27.68
CA ILE A 204 -8.31 15.85 -28.00
C ILE A 204 -7.94 17.18 -28.68
N TYR A 205 -6.98 17.93 -28.14
CA TYR A 205 -6.52 19.19 -28.72
C TYR A 205 -6.06 19.01 -30.18
N ARG A 206 -5.35 17.91 -30.47
CA ARG A 206 -4.87 17.61 -31.82
C ARG A 206 -5.97 17.17 -32.79
N LEU A 207 -7.05 16.57 -32.28
CA LEU A 207 -8.23 16.22 -33.08
C LEU A 207 -9.10 17.45 -33.39
N VAL A 208 -9.17 18.41 -32.47
CA VAL A 208 -9.96 19.65 -32.62
C VAL A 208 -9.22 20.74 -33.41
N SER A 209 -7.88 20.75 -33.38
CA SER A 209 -7.05 21.72 -34.14
C SER A 209 -6.71 21.28 -35.58
N ARG A 210 -7.38 20.24 -36.09
CA ARG A 210 -7.36 19.81 -37.50
C ARG A 210 -8.69 20.11 -38.14
#